data_AF-A0A8D8I5V5-F1
#
_entry.id   AF-A0A8D8I5V5-F1
#
_cell.length_a   1.000
_cell.length_b   1.000
_cell.length_c   1.000
_cell.angle_alpha   90.00
_cell.angle_beta   90.00
_cell.angle_gamma   90.00
#
_symmetry.space_group_name_H-M   'P 1'
#
loop_
_entity.id
_entity.type
_entity.pdbx_description
1 polymer ?
#
loop_
_entity_poly.entity_id
_entity_poly.type
_entity_poly.pdbx_seq_one_letter_code
_entity_poly.pdbx_strand_id
1 'polypeptide(L)'
;GVRDEATDDHMTTELCMREIKNCQRLSMGPNFVVFLGQKYGYRPIPTYILSSELQLIRDDLAAMGIDVTLLDMWYKKDSNAVPPISILQPISSILTNFNNKRVPKLQAEDQAVWWDTLTKMQKLFRKGAASCHAQGKLDKDQMHNYFMSVTEREVIN
;
A
#
# COMPACT_ATOMS: atom_id res chain seq x y z
N GLY A 1 15.19 -10.80 -7.46
CA GLY A 1 13.86 -10.87 -6.80
C GLY A 1 13.85 -9.92 -5.63
N VAL A 2 12.69 -9.38 -5.28
CA VAL A 2 12.52 -8.55 -4.08
C VAL A 2 12.65 -9.46 -2.85
N ARG A 3 13.38 -9.01 -1.83
CA ARG A 3 13.61 -9.84 -0.64
C ARG A 3 12.41 -9.80 0.31
N ASP A 4 12.25 -10.84 1.13
CA ASP A 4 11.15 -10.93 2.10
C ASP A 4 11.16 -9.73 3.08
N GLU A 5 12.34 -9.22 3.42
CA GLU A 5 12.48 -8.06 4.31
C GLU A 5 11.89 -6.79 3.69
N ALA A 6 12.03 -6.59 2.37
CA ALA A 6 11.40 -5.46 1.68
C ALA A 6 9.87 -5.61 1.55
N THR A 7 9.36 -6.84 1.63
CA THR A 7 7.91 -7.09 1.70
C THR A 7 7.39 -6.82 3.11
N ASP A 8 8.16 -7.20 4.13
CA ASP A 8 7.86 -6.93 5.55
C ASP A 8 7.71 -5.43 5.83
N ASP A 9 8.64 -4.63 5.31
CA ASP A 9 8.66 -3.17 5.50
C ASP A 9 7.81 -2.39 4.47
N HIS A 10 7.06 -3.09 3.60
CA HIS A 10 6.23 -2.48 2.54
C HIS A 10 7.02 -1.56 1.59
N MET A 11 8.32 -1.85 1.38
CA MET A 11 9.23 -1.04 0.56
C MET A 11 9.30 -1.47 -0.90
N THR A 12 8.70 -2.61 -1.25
CA THR A 12 8.78 -3.20 -2.61
C THR A 12 8.49 -2.21 -3.73
N THR A 13 7.40 -1.46 -3.64
CA THR A 13 7.04 -0.46 -4.66
C THR A 13 8.03 0.69 -4.68
N GLU A 14 8.44 1.21 -3.52
CA GLU A 14 9.38 2.32 -3.42
C GLU A 14 10.75 1.97 -4.03
N LEU A 15 11.25 0.77 -3.75
CA LEU A 15 12.49 0.26 -4.34
C LEU A 15 12.41 0.20 -5.86
N CYS A 16 11.28 -0.26 -6.42
CA CYS A 16 11.06 -0.29 -7.87
C CYS A 16 11.12 1.13 -8.48
N MET A 17 10.36 2.07 -7.91
CA MET A 17 10.31 3.44 -8.41
C MET A 17 11.66 4.15 -8.30
N ARG A 18 12.41 3.88 -7.23
CA ARG A 18 13.76 4.43 -7.02
C ARG A 18 14.74 3.92 -8.08
N GLU A 19 14.66 2.63 -8.42
CA GLU A 19 15.52 2.04 -9.43
C GLU A 19 15.25 2.63 -10.83
N ILE A 20 13.97 2.84 -11.18
CA ILE A 20 13.61 3.52 -12.44
C ILE A 20 14.22 4.93 -12.50
N LYS A 21 14.06 5.72 -11.42
CA LYS A 21 14.65 7.07 -11.34
C LYS A 21 16.17 7.05 -11.45
N ASN A 22 16.82 6.07 -10.81
CA ASN A 22 18.27 5.89 -10.92
C ASN A 22 18.70 5.57 -12.36
N CYS A 23 18.03 4.64 -13.03
CA CYS A 23 18.30 4.29 -14.43
C CYS A 23 18.10 5.50 -15.36
N GLN A 24 17.02 6.25 -15.19
CA GLN A 24 16.76 7.48 -15.96
C GLN A 24 17.84 8.55 -15.75
N ARG A 25 18.30 8.72 -14.50
CA ARG A 25 19.33 9.70 -14.15
C ARG A 25 20.72 9.31 -14.67
N LEU A 26 21.04 8.01 -14.67
CA LEU A 26 22.38 7.51 -15.02
C LEU A 26 22.53 7.21 -16.52
N SER A 27 21.44 6.96 -17.22
CA SER A 27 21.46 6.70 -18.67
C SER A 27 21.71 7.99 -19.46
N MET A 28 22.59 7.92 -20.45
CA MET A 28 22.87 9.02 -21.39
C MET A 28 21.93 8.99 -22.61
N GLY A 29 20.98 8.05 -22.67
CA GLY A 29 20.14 7.78 -23.84
C GLY A 29 18.64 7.80 -23.54
N PRO A 30 17.78 7.69 -24.57
CA PRO A 30 16.34 7.68 -24.43
C PRO A 30 15.86 6.52 -23.53
N ASN A 31 14.85 6.81 -22.70
CA ASN A 31 14.17 5.80 -21.87
C ASN A 31 12.96 5.25 -22.62
N PHE A 32 12.93 3.95 -22.87
CA PHE A 32 11.83 3.28 -23.56
C PHE A 32 10.95 2.50 -22.58
N VAL A 33 9.64 2.63 -22.74
CA VAL A 33 8.64 1.85 -21.98
C VAL A 33 7.89 0.95 -22.96
N VAL A 34 7.81 -0.35 -22.65
CA VAL A 34 7.05 -1.33 -23.43
C VAL A 34 6.05 -2.05 -22.54
N PHE A 35 4.80 -2.12 -22.98
CA PHE A 35 3.76 -2.90 -22.32
C PHE A 35 3.69 -4.29 -22.95
N LEU A 36 3.93 -5.31 -22.14
CA LEU A 36 3.81 -6.71 -22.56
C LEU A 36 2.61 -7.36 -21.86
N GLY A 37 1.52 -7.53 -22.63
CA GLY A 37 0.27 -8.13 -22.16
C GLY A 37 -0.75 -7.11 -21.63
N GLN A 38 -1.91 -7.63 -21.20
CA GLN A 38 -3.10 -6.85 -20.83
C GLN A 38 -3.47 -6.96 -19.34
N LYS A 39 -2.48 -7.10 -18.46
CA LYS A 39 -2.69 -7.12 -17.01
C LYS A 39 -2.47 -5.72 -16.44
N TYR A 40 -3.49 -5.16 -15.80
CA TYR A 40 -3.39 -3.85 -15.15
C TYR A 40 -2.39 -3.82 -13.99
N GLY A 41 -2.14 -4.96 -13.35
CA GLY A 41 -1.06 -5.13 -12.38
C GLY A 41 -1.50 -5.04 -10.91
N TYR A 42 -0.51 -5.16 -10.02
CA TYR A 42 -0.69 -5.10 -8.58
C TYR A 42 -0.98 -3.66 -8.11
N ARG A 43 -1.94 -3.51 -7.21
CA ARG A 43 -2.42 -2.22 -6.68
C ARG A 43 -2.18 -2.19 -5.17
N PRO A 44 -1.02 -1.65 -4.72
CA PRO A 44 -0.62 -1.68 -3.32
C PRO A 44 -1.53 -0.79 -2.45
N ILE A 45 -1.59 -1.10 -1.15
CA ILE A 45 -2.07 -0.14 -0.14
C ILE A 45 -0.95 0.88 0.16
N PRO A 46 -1.27 2.10 0.60
CA PRO A 46 -0.26 3.12 0.87
C PRO A 46 0.56 2.80 2.12
N THR A 47 1.89 2.73 2.01
CA THR A 47 2.76 2.63 3.20
C THR A 47 2.65 3.86 4.10
N TYR A 48 2.45 5.03 3.48
CA TYR A 48 2.25 6.31 4.14
C TYR A 48 0.97 6.97 3.63
N ILE A 49 0.14 7.43 4.54
CA ILE A 49 -1.11 8.13 4.25
C ILE A 49 -1.24 9.32 5.19
N LEU A 50 -1.79 10.45 4.73
CA LEU A 50 -2.10 11.57 5.62
C LEU A 50 -3.06 11.08 6.72
N SER A 51 -2.78 11.39 7.98
CA SER A 51 -3.65 10.92 9.07
C SER A 51 -5.08 11.45 8.93
N SER A 52 -5.25 12.66 8.40
CA SER A 52 -6.57 13.22 8.08
C SER A 52 -7.30 12.42 7.00
N GLU A 53 -6.59 11.99 5.96
CA GLU A 53 -7.16 11.19 4.88
C GLU A 53 -7.56 9.79 5.36
N LEU A 54 -6.70 9.13 6.15
CA LEU A 54 -7.05 7.84 6.77
C LEU A 54 -8.27 7.98 7.68
N GLN A 55 -8.34 9.05 8.47
CA GLN A 55 -9.47 9.30 9.36
C GLN A 55 -10.77 9.50 8.57
N LEU A 56 -10.75 10.25 7.47
CA LEU A 56 -11.92 10.44 6.60
C LEU A 56 -12.43 9.09 6.07
N ILE A 57 -11.54 8.26 5.54
CA ILE A 57 -11.87 6.93 5.02
C ILE A 57 -12.45 6.05 6.15
N ARG A 58 -11.80 6.07 7.32
CA ARG A 58 -12.21 5.28 8.48
C ARG A 58 -13.61 5.67 8.98
N ASP A 59 -13.87 6.96 9.15
CA ASP A 59 -15.15 7.46 9.65
C ASP A 59 -16.29 7.15 8.67
N ASP A 60 -16.00 7.24 7.38
CA ASP A 60 -16.93 6.89 6.31
C ASP A 60 -17.29 5.40 6.30
N LEU A 61 -16.28 4.52 6.42
CA LEU A 61 -16.48 3.08 6.55
C LEU A 61 -17.27 2.73 7.83
N ALA A 62 -16.94 3.35 8.95
CA ALA A 62 -17.67 3.16 10.21
C ALA A 62 -19.13 3.61 10.12
N ALA A 63 -19.40 4.74 9.45
CA ALA A 63 -20.76 5.22 9.19
C ALA A 63 -21.58 4.25 8.32
N MET A 64 -20.92 3.48 7.45
CA MET A 64 -21.53 2.39 6.68
C MET A 64 -21.70 1.07 7.47
N GLY A 65 -21.33 1.04 8.75
CA GLY A 65 -21.36 -0.17 9.58
C GLY A 65 -20.28 -1.20 9.23
N ILE A 66 -19.20 -0.77 8.58
CA ILE A 66 -18.09 -1.64 8.20
C ILE A 66 -17.03 -1.61 9.30
N ASP A 67 -16.53 -2.79 9.66
CA ASP A 67 -15.46 -2.92 10.64
C ASP A 67 -14.14 -2.32 10.12
N VAL A 68 -13.60 -1.37 10.87
CA VAL A 68 -12.35 -0.64 10.59
C VAL A 68 -11.21 -1.05 11.51
N THR A 69 -11.41 -2.00 12.42
CA THR A 69 -10.39 -2.46 13.37
C THR A 69 -9.11 -2.93 12.69
N LEU A 70 -9.23 -3.48 11.48
CA LEU A 70 -8.08 -3.89 10.68
C LEU A 70 -7.21 -2.69 10.28
N LEU A 71 -7.81 -1.55 9.91
CA LEU A 71 -7.03 -0.35 9.58
C LEU A 71 -6.35 0.21 10.84
N ASP A 72 -7.06 0.23 11.95
CA ASP A 72 -6.56 0.72 13.25
C ASP A 72 -5.41 -0.14 13.80
N MET A 73 -5.45 -1.45 13.55
CA MET A 73 -4.39 -2.39 13.95
C MET A 73 -3.11 -2.18 13.15
N TRP A 74 -3.24 -1.96 11.84
CA TRP A 74 -2.12 -1.96 10.91
C TRP A 74 -1.50 -0.60 10.64
N TYR A 75 -2.22 0.51 10.86
CA TYR A 75 -1.69 1.86 10.69
C TYR A 75 -1.50 2.56 12.04
N LYS A 76 -0.29 3.08 12.28
CA LYS A 76 -0.02 3.93 13.45
C LYS A 76 0.23 5.36 13.03
N LYS A 77 -0.38 6.29 13.77
CA LYS A 77 -0.16 7.73 13.58
C LYS A 77 1.22 8.12 14.05
N ASP A 78 1.99 8.74 13.16
CA ASP A 78 3.20 9.48 13.46
C ASP A 78 2.86 10.98 13.57
N SER A 79 2.86 11.47 14.81
CA SER A 79 2.63 12.89 15.12
C SER A 79 3.87 13.76 14.97
N ASN A 80 5.06 13.18 14.71
CA ASN A 80 6.29 13.93 14.50
C ASN A 80 6.37 14.51 13.07
N ALA A 81 5.63 13.93 12.13
CA ALA A 81 5.48 14.47 10.79
C ALA A 81 4.56 15.70 10.77
N VAL A 82 4.87 16.66 9.90
CA VAL A 82 4.07 17.88 9.70
C VAL A 82 3.73 18.02 8.20
N PRO A 83 2.47 17.80 7.78
CA PRO A 83 1.31 17.36 8.59
C PRO A 83 1.47 15.90 9.09
N PRO A 84 0.72 15.50 10.14
CA PRO A 84 0.76 14.13 10.66
C PRO A 84 0.40 13.07 9.62
N ILE A 85 1.15 11.97 9.63
CA ILE A 85 0.95 10.84 8.73
C ILE A 85 0.64 9.57 9.53
N SER A 86 -0.05 8.62 8.92
CA SER A 86 -0.22 7.28 9.46
C SER A 86 0.62 6.32 8.63
N ILE A 87 1.37 5.46 9.31
CA ILE A 87 2.38 4.58 8.73
C ILE A 87 1.92 3.13 8.91
N LEU A 88 1.90 2.39 7.80
CA LEU A 88 1.64 0.96 7.79
C LEU A 88 2.77 0.23 8.55
N GLN A 89 2.40 -0.59 9.52
CA GLN A 89 3.37 -1.29 10.35
C GLN A 89 4.04 -2.46 9.63
N PRO A 90 5.31 -2.78 9.94
CA PRO A 90 5.95 -3.99 9.43
C PRO A 90 5.13 -5.24 9.72
N ILE A 91 5.07 -6.18 8.78
CA ILE A 91 4.28 -7.41 8.91
C ILE A 91 4.67 -8.19 10.16
N SER A 92 5.98 -8.34 10.37
CA SER A 92 6.58 -9.05 11.49
C SER A 92 6.34 -8.40 12.86
N SER A 93 5.91 -7.13 12.89
CA SER A 93 5.53 -6.46 14.15
C SER A 93 4.22 -7.00 14.75
N ILE A 94 3.37 -7.62 13.92
CA ILE A 94 2.10 -8.23 14.32
C ILE A 94 2.14 -9.75 14.09
N LEU A 95 2.64 -10.17 12.92
CA LEU A 95 2.76 -11.57 12.51
C LEU A 95 4.22 -12.02 12.66
N THR A 96 4.61 -12.33 13.89
CA THR A 96 6.01 -12.56 14.30
C THR A 96 6.76 -13.64 13.53
N ASN A 97 6.06 -14.62 12.93
CA ASN A 97 6.67 -15.70 12.16
C ASN A 97 6.73 -15.42 10.65
N PHE A 98 6.25 -14.26 10.16
CA PHE A 98 6.22 -13.94 8.74
C PHE A 98 7.57 -14.13 8.02
N ASN A 99 8.67 -13.83 8.72
CA ASN A 99 10.05 -14.00 8.24
C ASN A 99 10.80 -15.16 8.93
N ASN A 100 10.11 -16.04 9.65
CA ASN A 100 10.72 -17.13 10.41
C ASN A 100 11.13 -18.32 9.53
N LYS A 101 12.27 -18.18 8.85
CA LYS A 101 12.86 -19.22 7.98
C LYS A 101 13.24 -20.51 8.74
N ARG A 102 13.28 -20.48 10.08
CA ARG A 102 13.61 -21.65 10.91
C ARG A 102 12.44 -22.60 11.07
N VAL A 103 11.21 -22.09 10.99
CA VAL A 103 9.98 -22.89 11.14
C VAL A 103 9.05 -22.62 9.95
N PRO A 104 9.25 -23.33 8.82
CA PRO A 104 8.52 -23.06 7.57
C PRO A 104 6.99 -23.16 7.70
N LYS A 105 6.50 -24.01 8.60
CA LYS A 105 5.06 -24.16 8.85
C LYS A 105 4.44 -22.88 9.43
N LEU A 106 5.03 -22.34 10.51
CA LEU A 106 4.55 -21.10 11.13
C LEU A 106 4.72 -19.91 10.19
N GLN A 107 5.80 -19.90 9.40
CA GLN A 107 6.00 -18.90 8.37
C GLN A 107 4.87 -18.91 7.32
N ALA A 108 4.52 -20.08 6.79
CA ALA A 108 3.46 -20.20 5.80
C ALA A 108 2.08 -19.79 6.36
N GLU A 109 1.81 -20.11 7.63
CA GLU A 109 0.59 -19.70 8.33
C GLU A 109 0.50 -18.17 8.43
N ASP A 110 1.53 -17.51 8.96
CA ASP A 110 1.57 -16.04 9.07
C ASP A 110 1.55 -15.34 7.71
N GLN A 111 2.24 -15.90 6.70
CA GLN A 111 2.19 -15.38 5.33
C GLN A 111 0.76 -15.46 4.76
N ALA A 112 0.06 -16.58 4.95
CA ALA A 112 -1.32 -16.71 4.49
C ALA A 112 -2.25 -15.69 5.18
N VAL A 113 -2.07 -15.49 6.49
CA VAL A 113 -2.82 -14.47 7.26
C VAL A 113 -2.54 -13.07 6.72
N TRP A 114 -1.28 -12.74 6.42
CA TRP A 114 -0.92 -11.45 5.83
C TRP A 114 -1.60 -11.22 4.48
N TRP A 115 -1.51 -12.18 3.55
CA TRP A 115 -2.06 -12.00 2.21
C TRP A 115 -3.59 -11.85 2.20
N ASP A 116 -4.29 -12.55 3.10
CA ASP A 116 -5.72 -12.35 3.33
C ASP A 116 -6.01 -10.97 3.94
N THR A 117 -5.25 -10.57 4.94
CA THR A 117 -5.33 -9.26 5.62
C THR A 117 -5.12 -8.10 4.64
N LEU A 118 -4.07 -8.17 3.80
CA LEU A 118 -3.79 -7.22 2.74
C LEU A 118 -4.96 -7.12 1.76
N THR A 119 -5.52 -8.25 1.35
CA THR A 119 -6.68 -8.27 0.43
C THR A 119 -7.90 -7.58 1.05
N LYS A 120 -8.14 -7.80 2.34
CA LYS A 120 -9.21 -7.11 3.09
C LYS A 120 -8.96 -5.61 3.18
N MET A 121 -7.76 -5.18 3.56
CA MET A 121 -7.40 -3.75 3.62
C MET A 121 -7.53 -3.07 2.25
N GLN A 122 -7.09 -3.71 1.16
CA GLN A 122 -7.26 -3.17 -0.19
C GLN A 122 -8.75 -2.93 -0.54
N LYS A 123 -9.64 -3.84 -0.14
CA LYS A 123 -11.08 -3.68 -0.36
C LYS A 123 -11.65 -2.52 0.47
N LEU A 124 -11.22 -2.40 1.74
CA LEU A 124 -11.61 -1.30 2.61
C LEU A 124 -11.20 0.06 2.03
N PHE A 125 -9.92 0.21 1.66
CA PHE A 125 -9.41 1.44 1.08
C PHE A 125 -10.13 1.82 -0.21
N ARG A 126 -10.32 0.88 -1.15
CA ARG A 126 -11.02 1.17 -2.40
C ARG A 126 -12.47 1.58 -2.16
N LYS A 127 -13.17 0.90 -1.26
CA LYS A 127 -14.56 1.21 -0.93
C LYS A 127 -14.68 2.58 -0.26
N GLY A 128 -13.87 2.83 0.76
CA GLY A 128 -13.87 4.08 1.50
C GLY A 128 -13.44 5.26 0.63
N ALA A 129 -12.40 5.11 -0.20
CA ALA A 129 -11.96 6.16 -1.12
C ALA A 129 -13.03 6.49 -2.18
N ALA A 130 -13.67 5.48 -2.78
CA ALA A 130 -14.74 5.70 -3.75
C ALA A 130 -15.96 6.40 -3.13
N SER A 131 -16.34 6.00 -1.91
CA SER A 131 -17.45 6.62 -1.16
C SER A 131 -17.11 8.06 -0.74
N CYS A 132 -15.93 8.31 -0.19
CA CYS A 132 -15.47 9.65 0.14
C CYS A 132 -15.41 10.58 -1.08
N HIS A 133 -14.99 10.06 -2.24
CA HIS A 133 -15.02 10.81 -3.49
C HIS A 133 -16.45 11.14 -3.93
N ALA A 134 -17.38 10.17 -3.87
CA ALA A 134 -18.79 10.40 -4.19
C ALA A 134 -19.44 11.47 -3.29
N GLN A 135 -18.93 11.64 -2.06
CA GLN A 135 -19.35 12.67 -1.11
C GLN A 135 -18.60 14.00 -1.25
N GLY A 136 -17.65 14.11 -2.19
CA GLY A 136 -16.83 15.32 -2.38
C GLY A 136 -15.76 15.54 -1.31
N LYS A 137 -15.45 14.54 -0.49
CA LYS A 137 -14.41 14.61 0.56
C LYS A 137 -13.00 14.32 0.03
N LEU A 138 -12.90 13.59 -1.07
CA LEU A 138 -11.65 13.32 -1.79
C LEU A 138 -11.79 13.80 -3.23
N ASP A 139 -10.74 14.40 -3.76
CA ASP A 139 -10.66 14.67 -5.19
C ASP A 139 -10.45 13.36 -6.00
N LYS A 140 -10.48 13.49 -7.32
CA LYS A 140 -10.36 12.34 -8.22
C LYS A 140 -8.98 11.68 -8.14
N ASP A 141 -7.92 12.46 -7.97
CA ASP A 141 -6.54 11.97 -7.98
C ASP A 141 -6.22 11.27 -6.66
N GLN A 142 -6.66 11.84 -5.53
CA GLN A 142 -6.63 11.21 -4.21
C GLN A 142 -7.36 9.87 -4.21
N MET A 143 -8.56 9.81 -4.78
CA MET A 143 -9.29 8.54 -4.90
C MET A 143 -8.55 7.55 -5.80
N HIS A 144 -8.08 8.00 -6.96
CA HIS A 144 -7.40 7.15 -7.93
C HIS A 144 -6.11 6.52 -7.39
N ASN A 145 -5.42 7.17 -6.44
CA ASN A 145 -4.24 6.60 -5.77
C ASN A 145 -4.48 5.21 -5.16
N TYR A 146 -5.70 4.90 -4.73
CA TYR A 146 -6.09 3.60 -4.15
C TYR A 146 -6.44 2.53 -5.19
N PHE A 147 -6.59 2.95 -6.46
CA PHE A 147 -6.89 2.09 -7.61
C PHE A 147 -5.70 1.95 -8.56
N MET A 148 -4.72 2.85 -8.46
CA MET A 148 -3.55 2.90 -9.32
C MET A 148 -2.63 1.69 -9.10
N SER A 149 -2.22 1.05 -10.20
CA SER A 149 -1.27 -0.06 -10.15
C SER A 149 0.16 0.42 -10.07
N VAL A 150 1.09 -0.46 -9.68
CA VAL A 150 2.53 -0.17 -9.76
C VAL A 150 2.92 0.16 -11.20
N THR A 151 2.46 -0.61 -12.17
CA THR A 151 2.75 -0.38 -13.60
C THR A 151 2.25 0.99 -14.08
N GLU A 152 1.07 1.43 -13.64
CA GLU A 152 0.62 2.78 -13.97
C GLU A 152 1.51 3.86 -13.32
N ARG A 153 1.92 3.67 -12.06
CA ARG A 153 2.87 4.57 -11.39
C ARG A 153 4.19 4.65 -12.14
N GLU A 154 4.72 3.53 -12.62
CA GLU A 154 5.97 3.46 -13.40
C GLU A 154 5.92 4.29 -14.69
N VAL A 155 4.73 4.47 -15.28
CA VAL A 155 4.52 5.17 -16.55
C VAL A 155 4.32 6.67 -16.37
N ILE A 156 3.65 7.09 -15.28
CA ILE A 156 3.36 8.50 -15.00
C ILE A 156 4.60 9.23 -14.44
N ASN A 157 5.55 8.50 -13.87
CA ASN A 157 6.66 9.02 -13.05
C ASN A 157 7.87 9.53 -13.85
#